data_AF-A0AAV4BIR4-F1
#
_entry.id   AF-A0AAV4BIR4-F1
#
_cell.length_a   1.000
_cell.length_b   1.000
_cell.length_c   1.000
_cell.angle_alpha   90.00
_cell.angle_beta   90.00
_cell.angle_gamma   90.00
#
_symmetry.space_group_name_H-M   'P 1'
#
loop_
_entity.id
_entity.type
_entity.pdbx_description
1 polymer ?
#
loop_
_entity_poly.entity_id
_entity_poly.type
_entity_poly.pdbx_seq_one_letter_code
_entity_poly.pdbx_strand_id
1 'polypeptide(L)'
;MDKLQTYYRRATRHNSTVEEMKEAILASLHHCFSTDATPRHDFCPSGRDSWCFFKSAHATGEPPGPHASRMKTQLDHALLHEHLQPIYNRLSDNELLSRCLRHATQNANESLRCVIWSKCSKTKFASSKKVRFSMLLAIAEYNHCPEGSLHLKEL
;
A
#
# COMPACT_ATOMS: atom_id res chain seq x y z
N MET A 1 -8.14 4.58 10.66
CA MET A 1 -7.09 3.64 10.20
C MET A 1 -6.01 3.61 11.28
N ASP A 2 -5.66 2.42 11.77
CA ASP A 2 -4.59 2.28 12.75
C ASP A 2 -3.21 2.55 12.13
N LYS A 3 -2.23 2.97 12.94
CA LYS A 3 -0.89 3.38 12.48
C LYS A 3 -0.16 2.28 11.71
N LEU A 4 -0.25 1.02 12.16
CA LEU A 4 0.37 -0.12 11.49
C LEU A 4 -0.22 -0.37 10.10
N GLN A 5 -1.54 -0.23 9.93
CA GLN A 5 -2.18 -0.34 8.62
C GLN A 5 -1.67 0.76 7.67
N THR A 6 -1.46 1.96 8.21
CA THR A 6 -0.90 3.08 7.44
C THR A 6 0.53 2.79 7.00
N TYR A 7 1.36 2.20 7.86
CA TYR A 7 2.73 1.80 7.51
C TYR A 7 2.74 0.72 6.43
N TYR A 8 1.94 -0.34 6.59
CA TYR A 8 1.81 -1.40 5.58
C TYR A 8 1.37 -0.85 4.20
N ARG A 9 0.36 0.02 4.19
CA ARG A 9 -0.09 0.69 2.96
C ARG A 9 1.02 1.52 2.32
N ARG A 10 1.83 2.21 3.10
CA ARG A 10 2.95 3.01 2.57
C ARG A 10 4.04 2.10 2.01
N ALA A 11 4.40 1.04 2.73
CA ALA A 11 5.40 0.07 2.29
C ALA A 11 5.04 -0.59 0.96
N THR A 12 3.76 -0.89 0.72
CA THR A 12 3.31 -1.49 -0.55
C THR A 12 3.10 -0.50 -1.69
N ARG A 13 2.92 0.81 -1.42
CA ARG A 13 2.62 1.82 -2.46
C ARG A 13 3.77 2.74 -2.84
N HIS A 14 4.84 2.77 -2.06
CA HIS A 14 5.99 3.66 -2.28
C HIS A 14 7.26 2.92 -2.68
N ASN A 15 7.16 1.62 -2.93
CA ASN A 15 8.28 0.77 -3.33
C ASN A 15 7.94 0.10 -4.66
N SER A 16 8.94 -0.12 -5.51
CA SER A 16 8.72 -0.54 -6.90
C SER A 16 8.98 -2.03 -7.11
N THR A 17 9.65 -2.69 -6.16
CA THR A 17 9.99 -4.11 -6.19
C THR A 17 9.39 -4.87 -5.02
N VAL A 18 9.24 -6.20 -5.16
CA VAL A 18 8.73 -7.06 -4.09
C VAL A 18 9.68 -7.05 -2.89
N GLU A 19 10.97 -7.03 -3.15
CA GLU A 19 12.05 -7.01 -2.17
C GLU A 19 12.00 -5.73 -1.33
N GLU A 20 11.91 -4.56 -1.96
CA GLU A 20 11.77 -3.27 -1.25
C GLU A 20 10.47 -3.20 -0.43
N MET A 21 9.35 -3.70 -0.97
CA MET A 21 8.09 -3.76 -0.22
C MET A 21 8.25 -4.62 1.03
N LYS A 22 8.87 -5.80 0.90
CA LYS A 22 9.11 -6.74 1.99
C LYS A 22 10.01 -6.14 3.06
N GLU A 23 11.13 -5.54 2.67
CA GLU A 23 12.02 -4.86 3.61
C GLU A 23 11.30 -3.72 4.33
N ALA A 24 10.53 -2.89 3.62
CA ALA A 24 9.79 -1.79 4.24
C ALA A 24 8.69 -2.28 5.21
N ILE A 25 8.02 -3.39 4.89
CA ILE A 25 7.03 -4.04 5.79
C ILE A 25 7.73 -4.53 7.06
N LEU A 26 8.84 -5.25 6.92
CA LEU A 26 9.62 -5.77 8.06
C LEU A 26 10.23 -4.63 8.87
N ALA A 27 10.73 -3.57 8.23
CA ALA A 27 11.22 -2.37 8.88
C ALA A 27 10.16 -1.74 9.76
N SER A 28 8.91 -1.63 9.29
CA SER A 28 7.83 -1.06 10.09
C SER A 28 7.54 -1.89 11.34
N LEU A 29 7.56 -3.22 11.23
CA LEU A 29 7.36 -4.13 12.37
C LEU A 29 8.53 -4.03 13.36
N HIS A 30 9.74 -4.34 12.90
CA HIS A 30 10.94 -4.37 13.73
C HIS A 30 11.20 -3.04 14.42
N HIS A 31 10.99 -1.92 13.70
CA HIS A 31 11.07 -0.59 14.27
C HIS A 31 10.10 -0.42 15.45
N CYS A 32 8.82 -0.82 15.30
CA CYS A 32 7.80 -0.66 16.35
C CYS A 32 8.05 -1.53 17.60
N PHE A 33 8.83 -2.60 17.49
CA PHE A 33 9.24 -3.45 18.61
C PHE A 33 10.63 -3.12 19.14
N SER A 34 11.34 -2.16 18.54
CA SER A 34 12.69 -1.86 18.95
C SER A 34 12.73 -1.22 20.33
N THR A 35 13.71 -1.58 21.16
CA THR A 35 13.96 -0.96 22.46
C THR A 35 15.43 -0.58 22.58
N ASP A 36 15.78 0.21 23.59
CA ASP A 36 17.18 0.55 23.86
C ASP A 36 18.02 -0.71 24.21
N ALA A 37 17.40 -1.69 24.88
CA ALA A 37 18.07 -2.96 25.22
C ALA A 37 18.20 -3.92 24.03
N THR A 38 17.21 -3.92 23.13
CA THR A 38 17.19 -4.76 21.93
C THR A 38 16.84 -3.92 20.70
N PRO A 39 17.81 -3.16 20.16
CA PRO A 39 17.59 -2.32 18.98
C PRO A 39 17.38 -3.18 17.73
N ARG A 40 16.30 -2.95 17.00
CA ARG A 40 15.89 -3.74 15.81
C ARG A 40 15.63 -2.81 14.63
N HIS A 41 16.69 -2.27 14.07
CA HIS A 41 16.61 -1.31 12.96
C HIS A 41 17.19 -1.83 11.64
N ASP A 42 17.48 -3.14 11.54
CA ASP A 42 18.25 -3.71 10.41
C ASP A 42 17.61 -3.45 9.05
N PHE A 43 16.29 -3.57 8.97
CA PHE A 43 15.51 -3.31 7.75
C PHE A 43 15.20 -1.83 7.51
N CYS A 44 15.48 -0.94 8.46
CA CYS A 44 15.22 0.48 8.28
C CYS A 44 16.18 1.08 7.24
N PRO A 45 15.73 2.04 6.41
CA PRO A 45 16.60 2.68 5.45
C PRO A 45 17.78 3.35 6.15
N SER A 46 18.95 3.25 5.56
CA SER A 46 20.17 3.88 6.08
C SER A 46 20.30 5.31 5.56
N GLY A 47 21.18 6.10 6.19
CA GLY A 47 21.50 7.46 5.77
C GLY A 47 20.89 8.54 6.65
N ARG A 48 21.43 9.76 6.49
CA ARG A 48 21.05 10.94 7.28
C ARG A 48 19.55 11.26 7.17
N ASP A 49 18.99 11.09 5.97
CA ASP A 49 17.58 11.39 5.68
C ASP A 49 16.64 10.22 5.98
N SER A 50 17.14 9.19 6.66
CA SER A 50 16.31 8.08 7.12
C SER A 50 15.21 8.58 8.05
N TRP A 51 13.99 8.09 7.83
CA TRP A 51 12.89 8.31 8.78
C TRP A 51 13.14 7.60 10.12
N CYS A 52 14.05 6.62 10.15
CA CYS A 52 14.44 5.92 11.37
C CYS A 52 15.50 6.74 12.12
N PHE A 53 15.12 7.24 13.31
CA PHE A 53 16.02 8.05 14.13
C PHE A 53 17.35 7.34 14.45
N PHE A 54 17.32 6.03 14.63
CA PHE A 54 18.51 5.24 14.96
C PHE A 54 19.49 5.17 13.78
N LYS A 55 18.99 4.87 12.58
CA LYS A 55 19.80 4.83 11.36
C LYS A 55 20.30 6.22 10.96
N SER A 56 19.47 7.25 11.14
CA SER A 56 19.84 8.64 10.89
C SER A 56 20.99 9.09 11.81
N ALA A 57 20.87 8.86 13.13
CA ALA A 57 21.92 9.19 14.10
C ALA A 57 23.23 8.44 13.83
N HIS A 58 23.15 7.15 13.52
CA HIS A 58 24.32 6.35 13.14
C HIS A 58 25.00 6.91 11.87
N ALA A 59 24.23 7.40 10.90
CA ALA A 59 24.79 7.99 9.68
C ALA A 59 25.42 9.38 9.90
N THR A 60 24.98 10.13 10.92
CA THR A 60 25.55 11.44 11.28
C THR A 60 26.68 11.34 12.31
N GLY A 61 26.95 10.16 12.85
CA GLY A 61 27.94 9.95 13.92
C GLY A 61 27.46 10.43 15.29
N GLU A 62 26.14 10.64 15.45
CA GLU A 62 25.53 11.04 16.72
C GLU A 62 25.02 9.82 17.49
N PRO A 63 25.01 9.87 18.83
CA PRO A 63 24.36 8.83 19.61
C PRO A 63 22.84 8.85 19.37
N PRO A 64 22.21 7.70 19.09
CA PRO A 64 20.75 7.64 18.94
C PRO A 64 20.06 8.02 20.25
N GLY A 65 18.97 8.79 20.15
CA GLY A 65 18.15 9.12 21.32
C GLY A 65 17.39 7.91 21.88
N PRO A 66 16.81 8.00 23.09
CA PRO A 66 16.12 6.88 23.72
C PRO A 66 14.84 6.51 22.97
N HIS A 67 14.56 5.21 22.83
CA HIS A 67 13.37 4.72 22.10
C HIS A 67 12.07 5.26 22.70
N ALA A 68 11.99 5.36 24.03
CA ALA A 68 10.81 5.84 24.75
C ALA A 68 10.34 7.25 24.32
N SER A 69 11.25 8.13 23.89
CA SER A 69 10.90 9.49 23.43
C SER A 69 10.87 9.62 21.91
N ARG A 70 11.61 8.79 21.18
CA ARG A 70 11.74 8.87 19.73
C ARG A 70 10.71 8.03 18.98
N MET A 71 10.16 6.98 19.60
CA MET A 71 9.19 6.10 18.95
C MET A 71 7.77 6.62 19.09
N LYS A 72 7.11 6.79 17.93
CA LYS A 72 5.70 7.22 17.88
C LYS A 72 4.71 6.07 18.06
N THR A 73 5.15 4.82 17.92
CA THR A 73 4.35 3.60 17.98
C THR A 73 5.23 2.49 18.50
N GLN A 74 5.18 2.27 19.80
CA GLN A 74 5.89 1.18 20.46
C GLN A 74 4.89 0.06 20.75
N LEU A 75 5.29 -1.16 20.44
CA LEU A 75 4.52 -2.38 20.67
C LEU A 75 5.21 -3.23 21.73
N ASP A 76 4.42 -3.93 22.54
CA ASP A 76 4.93 -4.84 23.56
C ASP A 76 5.50 -6.10 22.93
N HIS A 77 6.78 -6.38 23.19
CA HIS A 77 7.49 -7.57 22.73
C HIS A 77 6.74 -8.89 22.93
N ALA A 78 5.93 -9.02 23.98
CA ALA A 78 5.12 -10.22 24.22
C ALA A 78 4.19 -10.55 23.03
N LEU A 79 3.66 -9.52 22.36
CA LEU A 79 2.73 -9.66 21.24
C LEU A 79 3.41 -10.00 19.90
N LEU A 80 4.73 -9.77 19.79
CA LEU A 80 5.44 -9.90 18.52
C LEU A 80 5.39 -11.33 18.00
N HIS A 81 5.96 -12.26 18.77
CA HIS A 81 6.18 -13.62 18.30
C HIS A 81 4.87 -14.42 18.22
N GLU A 82 3.96 -14.19 19.16
CA GLU A 82 2.71 -14.96 19.25
C GLU A 82 1.67 -14.51 18.21
N HIS A 83 1.55 -13.21 17.94
CA HIS A 83 0.43 -12.68 17.15
C HIS A 83 0.86 -11.97 15.88
N LEU A 84 1.85 -11.07 15.94
CA LEU A 84 2.15 -10.19 14.81
C LEU A 84 3.11 -10.82 13.79
N GLN A 85 4.11 -11.59 14.23
CA GLN A 85 5.08 -12.20 13.34
C GLN A 85 4.43 -13.12 12.29
N PRO A 86 3.48 -14.02 12.64
CA PRO A 86 2.82 -14.85 11.63
C PRO A 86 2.01 -14.03 10.63
N ILE A 87 1.35 -12.96 11.09
CA ILE A 87 0.57 -12.05 10.24
C ILE A 87 1.50 -11.33 9.27
N TYR A 88 2.59 -10.74 9.76
CA TYR A 88 3.54 -10.02 8.93
C TYR A 88 4.30 -10.92 7.97
N ASN A 89 4.60 -12.17 8.35
CA ASN A 89 5.17 -13.16 7.44
C ASN A 89 4.23 -13.42 6.25
N ARG A 90 2.93 -13.59 6.51
CA ARG A 90 1.93 -13.76 5.44
C ARG A 90 1.74 -12.48 4.61
N LEU A 91 1.78 -11.32 5.25
CA LEU A 91 1.66 -10.01 4.57
C LEU A 91 2.91 -9.63 3.77
N SER A 92 4.05 -10.28 4.00
CA SER A 92 5.30 -10.09 3.28
C SER A 92 5.64 -11.25 2.34
N ASP A 93 4.63 -12.07 2.03
CA ASP A 93 4.74 -13.14 1.05
C ASP A 93 4.98 -12.59 -0.35
N ASN A 94 5.90 -13.21 -1.09
CA ASN A 94 6.34 -12.70 -2.39
C ASN A 94 5.21 -12.79 -3.44
N GLU A 95 4.39 -13.83 -3.42
CA GLU A 95 3.26 -13.97 -4.35
C GLU A 95 2.20 -12.90 -4.06
N LEU A 96 1.88 -12.68 -2.79
CA LEU A 96 1.00 -11.59 -2.37
C LEU A 96 1.53 -10.22 -2.84
N LEU A 97 2.80 -9.90 -2.57
CA LEU A 97 3.40 -8.61 -2.91
C LEU A 97 3.57 -8.41 -4.42
N SER A 98 3.79 -9.48 -5.19
CA SER A 98 3.85 -9.40 -6.66
C SER A 98 2.57 -8.80 -7.27
N ARG A 99 1.43 -9.02 -6.62
CA ARG A 99 0.13 -8.45 -7.04
C ARG A 99 0.03 -6.95 -6.75
N CYS A 100 0.85 -6.44 -5.84
CA CYS A 100 0.91 -5.02 -5.48
C CYS A 100 1.78 -4.19 -6.43
N LEU A 101 2.66 -4.81 -7.24
CA LEU A 101 3.57 -4.11 -8.17
C LEU A 101 2.87 -3.12 -9.11
N ARG A 102 1.67 -3.49 -9.57
CA ARG A 102 0.88 -2.65 -10.48
C ARG A 102 0.21 -1.45 -9.78
N HIS A 103 0.32 -1.36 -8.46
CA HIS A 103 -0.37 -0.37 -7.62
C HIS A 103 -1.89 -0.32 -7.87
N ALA A 104 -2.44 -1.42 -8.39
CA ALA A 104 -3.82 -1.54 -8.80
C ALA A 104 -4.72 -1.70 -7.57
N THR A 105 -5.93 -1.14 -7.63
CA THR A 105 -6.89 -1.30 -6.54
C THR A 105 -7.48 -2.71 -6.57
N GLN A 106 -7.74 -3.28 -5.39
CA GLN A 106 -8.33 -4.63 -5.25
C GLN A 106 -9.74 -4.76 -5.82
N ASN A 107 -10.34 -3.68 -6.31
CA ASN A 107 -11.75 -3.63 -6.66
C ASN A 107 -11.98 -3.17 -8.09
N ALA A 108 -11.34 -3.84 -9.04
CA ALA A 108 -11.52 -3.61 -10.46
C ALA A 108 -13.01 -3.64 -10.86
N ASN A 109 -13.80 -4.53 -10.26
CA ASN A 109 -15.23 -4.64 -10.49
C ASN A 109 -16.00 -3.40 -10.02
N GLU A 110 -15.73 -2.87 -8.83
CA GLU A 110 -16.40 -1.65 -8.36
C GLU A 110 -15.90 -0.41 -9.10
N SER A 111 -14.61 -0.34 -9.43
CA SER A 111 -14.08 0.72 -10.29
C SER A 111 -14.74 0.71 -11.67
N LEU A 112 -14.85 -0.45 -12.32
CA LEU A 112 -15.57 -0.58 -13.59
C LEU A 112 -17.05 -0.24 -13.45
N ARG A 113 -17.73 -0.74 -12.40
CA ARG A 113 -19.13 -0.41 -12.13
C ARG A 113 -19.32 1.10 -11.93
N CYS A 114 -18.39 1.78 -11.28
CA CYS A 114 -18.42 3.23 -11.13
C CYS A 114 -18.39 3.94 -12.49
N VAL A 115 -17.52 3.52 -13.40
CA VAL A 115 -17.46 4.06 -14.78
C VAL A 115 -18.74 3.73 -15.55
N ILE A 116 -19.28 2.52 -15.47
CA ILE A 116 -20.55 2.17 -16.14
C ILE A 116 -21.69 3.05 -15.62
N TRP A 117 -21.79 3.24 -14.30
CA TRP A 117 -22.84 4.04 -13.67
C TRP A 117 -22.71 5.54 -13.92
N SER A 118 -21.50 6.03 -14.22
CA SER A 118 -21.31 7.42 -14.68
C SER A 118 -21.86 7.64 -16.09
N LYS A 119 -21.81 6.61 -16.96
CA LYS A 119 -22.38 6.67 -18.32
C LYS A 119 -23.88 6.39 -18.34
N CYS A 120 -24.37 5.45 -17.53
CA CYS A 120 -25.78 5.10 -17.42
C CYS A 120 -26.16 4.81 -15.97
N SER A 121 -26.97 5.68 -15.37
CA SER A 121 -27.40 5.53 -13.97
C SER A 121 -28.09 4.20 -13.71
N LYS A 122 -27.71 3.53 -12.62
CA LYS A 122 -28.37 2.32 -12.11
C LYS A 122 -29.80 2.56 -11.60
N THR A 123 -30.16 3.81 -11.30
CA THR A 123 -31.45 4.16 -10.68
C THR A 123 -32.48 4.75 -11.64
N LYS A 124 -32.09 4.96 -12.91
CA LYS A 124 -32.98 5.54 -13.94
C LYS A 124 -33.24 4.51 -15.02
N PHE A 125 -34.48 4.47 -15.50
CA PHE A 125 -34.83 3.64 -16.66
C PHE A 125 -34.07 4.11 -17.90
N ALA A 126 -33.54 3.15 -18.66
CA ALA A 126 -32.85 3.37 -19.91
C ALA A 126 -33.22 2.25 -20.89
N SER A 127 -33.21 2.56 -22.19
CA SER A 127 -33.44 1.55 -23.23
C SER A 127 -32.29 0.54 -23.25
N SER A 128 -32.58 -0.70 -23.67
CA SER A 128 -31.56 -1.76 -23.81
C SER A 128 -30.37 -1.32 -24.67
N LYS A 129 -30.65 -0.60 -25.77
CA LYS A 129 -29.61 -0.03 -26.65
C LYS A 129 -28.70 0.94 -25.90
N LYS A 130 -29.27 1.85 -25.11
CA LYS A 130 -28.52 2.84 -24.33
C LYS A 130 -27.62 2.15 -23.29
N VAL A 131 -28.14 1.16 -22.56
CA VAL A 131 -27.36 0.42 -21.56
C VAL A 131 -26.17 -0.30 -22.22
N ARG A 132 -26.39 -0.97 -23.36
CA ARG A 132 -25.31 -1.66 -24.09
C ARG A 132 -24.23 -0.68 -24.57
N PHE A 133 -24.64 0.44 -25.16
CA PHE A 133 -23.69 1.46 -25.65
C PHE A 133 -22.88 2.09 -24.50
N SER A 134 -23.54 2.41 -23.38
CA SER A 134 -22.88 2.92 -22.19
C SER A 134 -21.89 1.92 -21.57
N MET A 135 -22.19 0.61 -21.59
CA MET A 135 -21.23 -0.41 -21.16
C MET A 135 -20.00 -0.47 -22.07
N LEU A 136 -20.18 -0.44 -23.39
CA LEU A 136 -19.06 -0.45 -24.35
C LEU A 136 -18.13 0.76 -24.14
N LEU A 137 -18.71 1.95 -24.01
CA LEU A 137 -17.94 3.18 -23.72
C LEU A 137 -17.20 3.09 -22.39
N ALA A 138 -17.87 2.58 -21.34
CA ALA A 138 -17.26 2.45 -20.02
C ALA A 138 -16.09 1.45 -20.00
N ILE A 139 -16.21 0.33 -20.72
CA ILE A 139 -15.14 -0.66 -20.84
C ILE A 139 -13.95 -0.06 -21.61
N ALA A 140 -14.20 0.65 -22.71
CA ALA A 140 -13.15 1.32 -23.47
C ALA A 140 -12.42 2.38 -22.62
N GLU A 141 -13.15 3.21 -21.88
CA GLU A 141 -12.57 4.23 -20.99
C GLU A 141 -11.78 3.61 -19.82
N TYR A 142 -12.30 2.53 -19.23
CA TYR A 142 -11.64 1.83 -18.13
C TYR A 142 -10.31 1.18 -18.56
N ASN A 143 -10.25 0.62 -19.77
CA ASN A 143 -9.06 -0.08 -20.26
C ASN A 143 -8.06 0.82 -21.00
N HIS A 144 -8.52 1.89 -21.67
CA HIS A 144 -7.72 2.68 -22.61
C HIS A 144 -7.74 4.20 -22.38
N CYS A 145 -8.15 4.66 -21.18
CA CYS A 145 -8.30 6.09 -20.87
C CYS A 145 -9.45 6.74 -21.70
N PRO A 146 -9.91 7.99 -21.39
CA PRO A 146 -11.02 8.62 -22.10
C PRO A 146 -10.83 8.72 -23.62
N GLU A 147 -9.58 8.74 -24.10
CA GLU A 147 -9.22 8.80 -25.52
C GLU A 147 -9.69 7.55 -26.30
N GLY A 148 -9.65 6.37 -25.68
CA GLY A 148 -10.17 5.14 -26.29
C GLY A 148 -11.67 5.15 -26.55
N SER A 149 -12.44 5.98 -25.82
CA SER A 149 -13.89 6.13 -26.03
C SER A 149 -14.24 7.00 -27.23
N LEU A 150 -13.30 7.80 -27.73
CA LEU A 150 -13.53 8.70 -28.87
C LEU A 150 -13.82 7.92 -30.16
N HIS A 151 -13.13 6.81 -30.37
CA HIS A 151 -13.31 5.94 -31.55
C HIS A 151 -14.68 5.23 -31.60
N LEU A 152 -15.39 5.15 -30.46
CA LEU A 152 -16.72 4.51 -30.37
C LEU A 152 -17.87 5.51 -30.51
N LYS A 153 -17.59 6.82 -30.46
CA LYS A 153 -18.61 7.87 -30.65
C LYS A 153 -18.92 8.15 -32.13
N GLU A 154 -18.10 7.60 -33.03
CA GLU A 154 -18.24 7.76 -34.49
C GLU A 154 -19.02 6.59 -35.15
N LEU A 155 -19.51 5.63 -34.34
CA LEU A 155 -20.38 4.52 -34.73
C LEU A 155 -21.83 4.78 -34.31
#